data_AF-A0A5P2UES2-F1
#
_entry.id   AF-A0A5P2UES2-F1
#
_cell.length_a   1.000
_cell.length_b   1.000
_cell.length_c   1.000
_cell.angle_alpha   90.00
_cell.angle_beta   90.00
_cell.angle_gamma   90.00
#
_symmetry.space_group_name_H-M   'P 1'
#
loop_
_entity.id
_entity.type
_entity.pdbx_description
1 polymer ?
#
loop_
_entity_poly.entity_id
_entity_poly.type
_entity_poly.pdbx_seq_one_letter_code
_entity_poly.pdbx_strand_id
1 'polypeptide(L)'
;MGGGGPRRRSSIVTRRKSDLHELAERWTLSEEERELAAGKRGATRLGFAVLLKFHTLYGRFPHGPSELPDGAVACVARRLHVPASDLDSYNWTGRTAEYHRAQIRGHRRFRECTVADAKELTGYLAGTVAREERTPERVREELMRRCRAEGVEPPTPGRCDRIVAAALHAAEEALTAQVCSRLSPESTQRIVSLVAARAGRNAAAAPGAGPAGPSQNDPPLLKTIKEAPGAASLQTILAEADRLLAVRSIGLPPDLFTGIAPPVLAGWRTRAAAEAPSLLRTHPVPLRVTLLAALLHTRERELTDTLADLVISLSGLLRAAAPPSDGPR
;
A
#
# COMPACT_ATOMS: atom_id res chain seq x y z
N MET A 1 -44.78 29.73 23.46
CA MET A 1 -44.18 30.52 22.36
C MET A 1 -42.85 29.89 22.00
N GLY A 2 -42.79 29.19 20.86
CA GLY A 2 -41.64 28.39 20.46
C GLY A 2 -40.54 29.23 19.82
N GLY A 3 -39.37 29.26 20.47
CA GLY A 3 -38.14 29.82 19.90
C GLY A 3 -37.45 28.79 19.00
N GLY A 4 -37.78 28.79 17.71
CA GLY A 4 -37.06 28.04 16.68
C GLY A 4 -35.78 28.78 16.27
N GLY A 5 -34.63 28.30 16.75
CA GLY A 5 -33.33 28.94 16.52
C GLY A 5 -32.83 28.86 15.06
N PRO A 6 -32.31 29.96 14.47
CA PRO A 6 -31.74 29.97 13.13
C PRO A 6 -30.23 29.69 13.20
N ARG A 7 -29.80 28.51 13.67
CA ARG A 7 -28.36 28.20 13.81
C ARG A 7 -27.81 27.13 12.86
N ARG A 8 -28.65 26.32 12.21
CA ARG A 8 -28.19 25.29 11.25
C ARG A 8 -28.05 25.77 9.80
N ARG A 9 -28.79 26.81 9.37
CA ARG A 9 -28.67 27.38 8.00
C ARG A 9 -27.46 28.31 7.86
N SER A 10 -27.08 29.02 8.92
CA SER A 10 -25.98 29.99 8.90
C SER A 10 -24.61 29.32 8.73
N SER A 11 -24.36 28.18 9.38
CA SER A 11 -23.07 27.48 9.31
C SER A 11 -22.79 26.83 7.94
N ILE A 12 -23.81 26.31 7.25
CA ILE A 12 -23.67 25.77 5.89
C ILE A 12 -23.42 26.89 4.87
N VAL A 13 -24.10 28.03 5.02
CA VAL A 13 -23.91 29.20 4.15
C VAL A 13 -22.54 29.83 4.36
N THR A 14 -22.07 29.93 5.61
CA THR A 14 -20.72 30.44 5.92
C THR A 14 -19.63 29.51 5.39
N ARG A 15 -19.79 28.19 5.52
CA ARG A 15 -18.82 27.22 4.97
C ARG A 15 -18.77 27.28 3.43
N ARG A 16 -19.92 27.30 2.76
CA ARG A 16 -19.99 27.46 1.29
C ARG A 16 -19.41 28.79 0.80
N LYS A 17 -19.56 29.88 1.56
CA LYS A 17 -18.94 31.18 1.24
C LYS A 17 -17.42 31.16 1.44
N SER A 18 -16.92 30.48 2.48
CA SER A 18 -15.48 30.25 2.70
C SER A 18 -14.88 29.42 1.56
N ASP A 19 -15.54 28.31 1.20
CA ASP A 19 -15.11 27.43 0.12
C ASP A 19 -15.03 28.18 -1.23
N LEU A 20 -15.99 29.09 -1.50
CA LEU A 20 -15.98 29.93 -2.70
C LEU A 20 -14.89 31.02 -2.68
N HIS A 21 -14.56 31.56 -1.50
CA HIS A 21 -13.51 32.56 -1.36
C HIS A 21 -12.11 31.95 -1.53
N GLU A 22 -11.85 30.83 -0.85
CA GLU A 22 -10.60 30.06 -1.00
C GLU A 22 -10.40 29.58 -2.44
N LEU A 23 -11.48 29.14 -3.09
CA LEU A 23 -11.47 28.77 -4.50
C LEU A 23 -11.20 29.99 -5.39
N ALA A 24 -11.78 31.15 -5.09
CA ALA A 24 -11.53 32.38 -5.85
C ALA A 24 -10.07 32.87 -5.71
N GLU A 25 -9.48 32.74 -4.52
CA GLU A 25 -8.06 33.06 -4.30
C GLU A 25 -7.16 32.15 -5.14
N ARG A 26 -7.34 30.83 -5.04
CA ARG A 26 -6.53 29.86 -5.80
C ARG A 26 -6.67 29.99 -7.31
N TRP A 27 -7.81 30.47 -7.79
CA TRP A 27 -8.10 30.66 -9.21
C TRP A 27 -7.85 32.08 -9.71
N THR A 28 -7.17 32.91 -8.91
CA THR A 28 -6.76 34.25 -9.32
C THR A 28 -5.62 34.20 -10.31
N LEU A 29 -5.77 34.86 -11.47
CA LEU A 29 -4.71 34.98 -12.46
C LEU A 29 -3.68 36.03 -12.04
N SER A 30 -2.39 35.69 -12.10
CA SER A 30 -1.31 36.67 -12.00
C SER A 30 -1.33 37.63 -13.20
N GLU A 31 -0.49 38.66 -13.18
CA GLU A 31 -0.31 39.56 -14.32
C GLU A 31 0.26 38.82 -15.54
N GLU A 32 1.34 38.06 -15.35
CA GLU A 32 1.92 37.20 -16.38
C GLU A 32 0.91 36.20 -16.97
N GLU A 33 0.09 35.56 -16.13
CA GLU A 33 -0.96 34.63 -16.59
C GLU A 33 -2.03 35.34 -17.43
N ARG A 34 -2.33 36.61 -17.12
CA ARG A 34 -3.26 37.45 -17.88
C ARG A 34 -2.68 37.87 -19.23
N GLU A 35 -1.40 38.20 -19.29
CA GLU A 35 -0.71 38.53 -20.53
C GLU A 35 -0.70 37.36 -21.51
N LEU A 36 -0.45 36.14 -21.02
CA LEU A 36 -0.52 34.92 -21.84
C LEU A 36 -1.91 34.67 -22.45
N ALA A 37 -2.97 35.13 -21.77
CA ALA A 37 -4.34 35.05 -22.26
C ALA A 37 -4.74 36.26 -23.15
N ALA A 38 -4.00 37.38 -23.12
CA ALA A 38 -4.40 38.63 -23.76
C ALA A 38 -4.50 38.54 -25.29
N GLY A 39 -3.67 37.72 -25.94
CA GLY A 39 -3.71 37.50 -27.39
C GLY A 39 -4.90 36.68 -27.90
N LYS A 40 -5.80 36.22 -27.02
CA LYS A 40 -6.90 35.30 -27.33
C LYS A 40 -8.25 36.02 -27.22
N ARG A 41 -9.29 35.51 -27.89
CA ARG A 41 -10.61 36.17 -27.98
C ARG A 41 -11.77 35.25 -27.56
N GLY A 42 -12.78 35.82 -26.91
CA GLY A 42 -14.01 35.12 -26.49
C GLY A 42 -13.74 33.79 -25.77
N ALA A 43 -14.41 32.72 -26.22
CA ALA A 43 -14.27 31.35 -25.73
C ALA A 43 -12.83 30.87 -25.61
N THR A 44 -11.95 31.23 -26.55
CA THR A 44 -10.54 30.80 -26.53
C THR A 44 -9.73 31.49 -25.43
N ARG A 45 -10.10 32.71 -25.04
CA ARG A 45 -9.47 33.45 -23.93
C ARG A 45 -9.82 32.82 -22.60
N LEU A 46 -11.10 32.55 -22.37
CA LEU A 46 -11.57 31.89 -21.16
C LEU A 46 -11.03 30.46 -21.05
N GLY A 47 -11.15 29.67 -22.12
CA GLY A 47 -10.65 28.29 -22.17
C GLY A 47 -9.15 28.20 -21.89
N PHE A 48 -8.33 29.08 -22.51
CA PHE A 48 -6.90 29.11 -22.23
C PHE A 48 -6.59 29.45 -20.77
N ALA A 49 -7.22 30.49 -20.22
CA ALA A 49 -6.95 30.93 -18.86
C ALA A 49 -7.33 29.88 -17.81
N VAL A 50 -8.46 29.20 -18.01
CA VAL A 50 -8.90 28.11 -17.15
C VAL A 50 -7.94 26.92 -17.25
N LEU A 51 -7.49 26.54 -18.46
CA LEU A 51 -6.47 25.50 -18.64
C LEU A 51 -5.16 25.87 -17.95
N LEU A 52 -4.69 27.11 -18.11
CA LEU A 52 -3.46 27.61 -17.49
C LEU A 52 -3.57 27.53 -15.96
N LYS A 53 -4.68 28.01 -15.40
CA LYS A 53 -4.86 27.99 -13.95
C LYS A 53 -4.99 26.58 -13.40
N PHE A 54 -5.74 25.71 -14.07
CA PHE A 54 -5.84 24.30 -13.68
C PHE A 54 -4.48 23.63 -13.71
N HIS A 55 -3.70 23.81 -14.79
CA HIS A 55 -2.34 23.26 -14.89
C HIS A 55 -1.42 23.80 -13.79
N THR A 56 -1.59 25.06 -13.39
CA THR A 56 -0.81 25.67 -12.30
C THR A 56 -1.06 25.00 -10.96
N LEU A 57 -2.33 24.68 -10.68
CA LEU A 57 -2.74 24.07 -9.41
C LEU A 57 -2.43 22.58 -9.35
N TYR A 58 -2.59 21.88 -10.47
CA TYR A 58 -2.59 20.42 -10.50
C TYR A 58 -1.39 19.81 -11.22
N GLY A 59 -0.70 20.55 -12.08
CA GLY A 59 0.44 20.06 -12.90
C GLY A 59 0.02 19.17 -14.08
N ARG A 60 -1.27 19.18 -14.43
CA ARG A 60 -1.88 18.45 -15.56
C ARG A 60 -3.03 19.25 -16.15
N PHE A 61 -3.55 18.82 -17.30
CA PHE A 61 -4.80 19.38 -17.83
C PHE A 61 -6.05 18.64 -17.29
N PRO A 62 -7.23 19.28 -17.30
CA PRO A 62 -8.48 18.61 -17.00
C PRO A 62 -8.84 17.63 -18.14
N HIS A 63 -9.43 16.48 -17.81
CA HIS A 63 -9.93 15.53 -18.82
C HIS A 63 -11.16 16.08 -19.56
N GLY A 64 -11.88 17.03 -18.94
CA GLY A 64 -13.01 17.71 -19.54
C GLY A 64 -13.54 18.83 -18.65
N PRO A 65 -14.58 19.56 -19.11
CA PRO A 65 -15.15 20.69 -18.38
C PRO A 65 -15.75 20.30 -17.02
N SER A 66 -16.18 19.05 -16.83
CA SER A 66 -16.76 18.55 -15.58
C SER A 66 -15.79 18.54 -14.39
N GLU A 67 -14.47 18.59 -14.63
CA GLU A 67 -13.47 18.73 -13.56
C GLU A 67 -13.31 20.17 -13.07
N LEU A 68 -13.93 21.13 -13.74
CA LEU A 68 -13.80 22.55 -13.42
C LEU A 68 -14.97 22.98 -12.54
N PRO A 69 -14.70 23.48 -11.32
CA PRO A 69 -15.76 24.02 -10.49
C PRO A 69 -16.39 25.27 -11.13
N ASP A 70 -17.71 25.34 -11.22
CA ASP A 70 -18.41 26.48 -11.83
C ASP A 70 -18.01 27.82 -11.21
N GLY A 71 -17.80 27.85 -9.88
CA GLY A 71 -17.33 29.03 -9.16
C GLY A 71 -15.93 29.49 -9.58
N ALA A 72 -15.06 28.57 -9.98
CA ALA A 72 -13.71 28.87 -10.46
C ALA A 72 -13.79 29.47 -11.87
N VAL A 73 -14.58 28.86 -12.75
CA VAL A 73 -14.84 29.38 -14.10
C VAL A 73 -15.41 30.80 -14.03
N ALA A 74 -16.42 31.02 -13.19
CA ALA A 74 -17.02 32.35 -12.99
C ALA A 74 -16.01 33.38 -12.44
N CYS A 75 -15.10 32.98 -11.54
CA CYS A 75 -14.05 33.85 -11.03
C CYS A 75 -13.10 34.30 -12.15
N VAL A 76 -12.61 33.34 -12.94
CA VAL A 76 -11.70 33.61 -14.07
C VAL A 76 -12.39 34.48 -15.12
N ALA A 77 -13.64 34.17 -15.48
CA ALA A 77 -14.43 34.91 -16.46
C ALA A 77 -14.59 36.38 -16.08
N ARG A 78 -14.98 36.66 -14.82
CA ARG A 78 -15.08 38.04 -14.30
C ARG A 78 -13.77 38.81 -14.42
N ARG A 79 -12.63 38.19 -14.08
CA ARG A 79 -11.31 38.83 -14.15
C ARG A 79 -10.86 39.12 -15.59
N LEU A 80 -11.35 38.36 -16.56
CA LEU A 80 -11.05 38.54 -17.98
C LEU A 80 -12.07 39.43 -18.70
N HIS A 81 -13.11 39.87 -17.99
CA HIS A 81 -14.25 40.62 -18.54
C HIS A 81 -14.93 39.90 -19.72
N VAL A 82 -15.15 38.58 -19.57
CA VAL A 82 -15.87 37.74 -20.54
C VAL A 82 -17.02 36.99 -19.86
N PRO A 83 -18.10 36.64 -20.58
CA PRO A 83 -19.15 35.77 -20.04
C PRO A 83 -18.61 34.38 -19.68
N ALA A 84 -19.06 33.79 -18.57
CA ALA A 84 -18.70 32.42 -18.21
C ALA A 84 -19.22 31.39 -19.22
N SER A 85 -20.37 31.67 -19.84
CA SER A 85 -20.99 30.85 -20.91
C SER A 85 -20.15 30.76 -22.17
N ASP A 86 -19.18 31.65 -22.37
CA ASP A 86 -18.26 31.55 -23.51
C ASP A 86 -17.46 30.24 -23.47
N LEU A 87 -17.28 29.63 -22.28
CA LEU A 87 -16.58 28.36 -22.15
C LEU A 87 -17.34 27.20 -22.83
N ASP A 88 -18.66 27.29 -22.97
CA ASP A 88 -19.48 26.25 -23.61
C ASP A 88 -19.13 26.10 -25.10
N SER A 89 -18.64 27.18 -25.71
CA SER A 89 -18.17 27.19 -27.11
C SER A 89 -16.71 26.77 -27.27
N TYR A 90 -16.00 26.45 -26.17
CA TYR A 90 -14.60 26.06 -26.22
C TYR A 90 -14.44 24.57 -26.57
N ASN A 91 -13.78 24.28 -27.70
CA ASN A 91 -13.50 22.91 -28.11
C ASN A 91 -12.27 22.33 -27.38
N TRP A 92 -12.49 21.37 -26.47
CA TRP A 92 -11.49 20.73 -25.61
C TRP A 92 -10.56 19.72 -26.31
N THR A 93 -10.90 19.28 -27.51
CA THR A 93 -10.19 18.23 -28.27
C THR A 93 -9.72 18.70 -29.64
N GLY A 94 -9.98 19.96 -30.01
CA GLY A 94 -9.53 20.53 -31.29
C GLY A 94 -8.09 21.05 -31.28
N ARG A 95 -7.58 21.37 -32.48
CA ARG A 95 -6.24 21.94 -32.71
C ARG A 95 -5.93 23.15 -31.82
N THR A 96 -6.92 24.01 -31.56
CA THR A 96 -6.75 25.18 -30.69
C THR A 96 -6.44 24.78 -29.25
N ALA A 97 -7.11 23.75 -28.71
CA ALA A 97 -6.83 23.26 -27.37
C ALA A 97 -5.46 22.55 -27.28
N GLU A 98 -5.07 21.80 -28.32
CA GLU A 98 -3.72 21.22 -28.41
C GLU A 98 -2.65 22.32 -28.41
N TYR A 99 -2.83 23.36 -29.22
CA TYR A 99 -1.94 24.52 -29.26
C TYR A 99 -1.87 25.23 -27.89
N HIS A 100 -3.00 25.43 -27.23
CA HIS A 100 -3.05 26.00 -25.88
C HIS A 100 -2.29 25.14 -24.85
N ARG A 101 -2.48 23.82 -24.86
CA ARG A 101 -1.76 22.90 -23.97
C ARG A 101 -0.25 22.97 -24.21
N ALA A 102 0.19 23.00 -25.47
CA ALA A 102 1.60 23.16 -25.82
C ALA A 102 2.17 24.51 -25.33
N GLN A 103 1.46 25.62 -25.53
CA GLN A 103 1.86 26.94 -25.01
C GLN A 103 2.01 26.94 -23.48
N ILE A 104 1.03 26.36 -22.77
CA ILE A 104 1.03 26.29 -21.30
C ILE A 104 2.19 25.43 -20.80
N ARG A 105 2.43 24.28 -21.41
CA ARG A 105 3.58 23.41 -21.08
C ARG A 105 4.89 24.15 -21.26
N GLY A 106 5.09 24.82 -22.40
CA GLY A 106 6.31 25.60 -22.66
C GLY A 106 6.53 26.68 -21.61
N HIS A 107 5.50 27.45 -21.27
CA HIS A 107 5.58 28.47 -20.23
C HIS A 107 5.87 27.88 -18.84
N ARG A 108 5.22 26.76 -18.48
CA ARG A 108 5.40 26.09 -17.20
C ARG A 108 6.65 25.21 -17.11
N ARG A 109 7.40 25.08 -18.22
CA ARG A 109 8.54 24.16 -18.36
C ARG A 109 8.16 22.70 -18.11
N PHE A 110 6.94 22.33 -18.53
CA PHE A 110 6.46 20.96 -18.49
C PHE A 110 6.68 20.28 -19.85
N ARG A 111 6.84 18.96 -19.82
CA ARG A 111 6.89 18.09 -20.99
C ARG A 111 5.93 16.91 -20.84
N GLU A 112 5.48 16.36 -21.97
CA GLU A 112 4.64 15.17 -21.94
C GLU A 112 5.45 13.95 -21.45
N CYS A 113 4.79 13.06 -20.70
CA CYS A 113 5.40 11.84 -20.20
C CYS A 113 5.74 10.86 -21.34
N THR A 114 7.03 10.75 -21.64
CA THR A 114 7.60 9.81 -22.59
C THR A 114 7.66 8.39 -22.01
N VAL A 115 8.06 7.41 -22.82
CA VAL A 115 8.30 6.04 -22.33
C VAL A 115 9.51 6.00 -21.39
N ALA A 116 10.55 6.80 -21.65
CA ALA A 116 11.72 6.91 -20.78
C ALA A 116 11.31 7.44 -19.39
N ASP A 117 10.48 8.49 -19.34
CA ASP A 117 10.01 9.05 -18.07
C ASP A 117 9.22 8.03 -17.27
N ALA A 118 8.31 7.30 -17.93
CA ALA A 118 7.54 6.27 -17.25
C ALA A 118 8.46 5.20 -16.63
N LYS A 119 9.54 4.82 -17.32
CA LYS A 119 10.53 3.87 -16.80
C LYS A 119 11.31 4.45 -15.62
N GLU A 120 11.76 5.70 -15.72
CA GLU A 120 12.46 6.40 -14.64
C GLU A 120 11.58 6.58 -13.40
N LEU A 121 10.33 6.98 -13.58
CA LEU A 121 9.33 7.11 -12.52
C LEU A 121 9.05 5.75 -11.86
N THR A 122 8.88 4.68 -12.65
CA THR A 122 8.73 3.33 -12.09
C THR A 122 9.95 2.94 -11.26
N GLY A 123 11.17 3.16 -11.76
CA GLY A 123 12.41 2.85 -11.06
C GLY A 123 12.56 3.64 -9.75
N TYR A 124 12.29 4.95 -9.78
CA TYR A 124 12.27 5.81 -8.60
C TYR A 124 11.29 5.28 -7.55
N LEU A 125 10.03 5.04 -7.93
CA LEU A 125 9.01 4.56 -7.00
C LEU A 125 9.38 3.19 -6.43
N ALA A 126 9.88 2.27 -7.26
CA ALA A 126 10.31 0.93 -6.82
C ALA A 126 11.48 0.99 -5.84
N GLY A 127 12.45 1.88 -6.07
CA GLY A 127 13.67 1.99 -5.28
C GLY A 127 13.53 2.80 -3.99
N THR A 128 12.55 3.69 -3.90
CA THR A 128 12.41 4.62 -2.77
C THR A 128 11.13 4.40 -1.97
N VAL A 129 9.97 4.40 -2.62
CA VAL A 129 8.67 4.53 -1.94
C VAL A 129 8.01 3.17 -1.75
N ALA A 130 7.96 2.36 -2.81
CA ALA A 130 7.29 1.06 -2.82
C ALA A 130 7.99 -0.01 -1.95
N ARG A 131 9.19 0.31 -1.44
CA ARG A 131 9.92 -0.51 -0.47
C ARG A 131 9.31 -0.46 0.94
N GLU A 132 8.57 0.59 1.25
CA GLU A 132 7.97 0.83 2.56
C GLU A 132 6.45 0.93 2.47
N GLU A 133 5.96 1.70 1.50
CA GLU A 133 4.54 1.89 1.25
C GLU A 133 4.02 0.88 0.21
N ARG A 134 3.00 0.10 0.60
CA ARG A 134 2.41 -0.96 -0.24
C ARG A 134 1.03 -0.59 -0.77
N THR A 135 0.46 0.53 -0.32
CA THR A 135 -0.85 1.04 -0.72
C THR A 135 -0.75 1.73 -2.08
N PRO A 136 -1.41 1.23 -3.15
CA PRO A 136 -1.33 1.81 -4.49
C PRO A 136 -1.70 3.29 -4.53
N GLU A 137 -2.66 3.72 -3.73
CA GLU A 137 -3.14 5.11 -3.65
C GLU A 137 -2.03 6.05 -3.17
N ARG A 138 -1.27 5.64 -2.15
CA ARG A 138 -0.15 6.43 -1.60
C ARG A 138 1.03 6.48 -2.56
N VAL A 139 1.33 5.36 -3.23
CA VAL A 139 2.36 5.34 -4.29
C VAL A 139 1.94 6.22 -5.47
N ARG A 140 0.65 6.27 -5.80
CA ARG A 140 0.11 7.17 -6.84
C ARG A 140 0.23 8.65 -6.43
N GLU A 141 -0.02 8.99 -5.17
CA GLU A 141 0.22 10.36 -4.65
C GLU A 141 1.68 10.78 -4.86
N GLU A 142 2.62 9.88 -4.57
CA GLU A 142 4.04 10.13 -4.79
C GLU A 142 4.37 10.27 -6.28
N LEU A 143 3.82 9.42 -7.15
CA LEU A 143 3.98 9.54 -8.60
C LEU A 143 3.59 10.95 -9.07
N MET A 144 2.45 11.47 -8.63
CA MET A 144 1.99 12.81 -9.01
C MET A 144 2.92 13.90 -8.49
N ARG A 145 3.44 13.75 -7.27
CA ARG A 145 4.42 14.68 -6.69
C ARG A 145 5.72 14.67 -7.50
N ARG A 146 6.22 13.48 -7.86
CA ARG A 146 7.46 13.32 -8.61
C ARG A 146 7.36 13.86 -10.03
N CYS A 147 6.25 13.58 -10.74
CA CYS A 147 5.96 14.17 -12.05
C CYS A 147 6.05 15.70 -11.99
N ARG A 148 5.43 16.33 -10.99
CA ARG A 148 5.48 17.78 -10.81
C ARG A 148 6.91 18.28 -10.55
N ALA A 149 7.67 17.59 -9.71
CA ALA A 149 9.05 17.97 -9.38
C ALA A 149 9.99 17.90 -10.60
N GLU A 150 9.74 16.98 -11.54
CA GLU A 150 10.54 16.81 -12.76
C GLU A 150 9.99 17.58 -13.97
N GLY A 151 8.91 18.36 -13.80
CA GLY A 151 8.25 19.05 -14.91
C GLY A 151 7.67 18.08 -15.94
N VAL A 152 7.24 16.90 -15.51
CA VAL A 152 6.58 15.90 -16.36
C VAL A 152 5.08 16.00 -16.15
N GLU A 153 4.31 16.17 -17.23
CA GLU A 153 2.86 16.07 -17.15
C GLU A 153 2.48 14.62 -16.79
N PRO A 154 1.72 14.39 -15.70
CA PRO A 154 1.26 13.07 -15.34
C PRO A 154 0.60 12.35 -16.52
N PRO A 155 0.92 11.07 -16.75
CA PRO A 155 0.29 10.33 -17.83
C PRO A 155 -1.20 10.09 -17.54
N THR A 156 -1.91 9.48 -18.50
CA THR A 156 -3.33 9.13 -18.31
C THR A 156 -3.52 8.27 -17.07
N PRO A 157 -4.70 8.32 -16.40
CA PRO A 157 -4.94 7.56 -15.16
C PRO A 157 -4.59 6.08 -15.28
N GLY A 158 -5.04 5.40 -16.34
CA GLY A 158 -4.71 3.99 -16.57
C GLY A 158 -3.23 3.72 -16.88
N ARG A 159 -2.44 4.71 -17.29
CA ARG A 159 -0.97 4.59 -17.40
C ARG A 159 -0.30 4.86 -16.06
N CYS A 160 -0.80 5.78 -15.25
CA CYS A 160 -0.38 5.93 -13.85
C CYS A 160 -0.58 4.63 -13.06
N ASP A 161 -1.74 3.98 -13.20
CA ASP A 161 -2.04 2.72 -12.51
C ASP A 161 -1.05 1.62 -12.88
N ARG A 162 -0.70 1.53 -14.18
CA ARG A 162 0.32 0.59 -14.66
C ARG A 162 1.71 0.89 -14.11
N ILE A 163 2.11 2.16 -14.05
CA ILE A 163 3.40 2.59 -13.47
C ILE A 163 3.46 2.22 -11.99
N VAL A 164 2.39 2.48 -11.23
CA VAL A 164 2.28 2.16 -9.80
C VAL A 164 2.34 0.65 -9.59
N ALA A 165 1.57 -0.13 -10.34
CA ALA A 165 1.58 -1.59 -10.25
C ALA A 165 2.96 -2.17 -10.58
N ALA A 166 3.61 -1.67 -11.65
CA ALA A 166 4.96 -2.08 -12.01
C ALA A 166 5.98 -1.75 -10.93
N ALA A 167 5.90 -0.56 -10.30
CA ALA A 167 6.78 -0.17 -9.22
C ALA A 167 6.60 -1.03 -7.96
N LEU A 168 5.34 -1.30 -7.58
CA LEU A 168 5.01 -2.16 -6.45
C LEU A 168 5.50 -3.60 -6.65
N HIS A 169 5.38 -4.10 -7.89
CA HIS A 169 5.86 -5.43 -8.27
C HIS A 169 7.39 -5.50 -8.26
N ALA A 170 8.08 -4.55 -8.91
CA ALA A 170 9.53 -4.48 -8.93
C ALA A 170 10.13 -4.36 -7.52
N ALA A 171 9.48 -3.59 -6.63
CA ALA A 171 9.88 -3.53 -5.23
C ALA A 171 9.70 -4.88 -4.51
N GLU A 172 8.61 -5.62 -4.78
CA GLU A 172 8.39 -6.96 -4.20
C GLU A 172 9.45 -7.96 -4.66
N GLU A 173 9.79 -7.95 -5.95
CA GLU A 173 10.88 -8.77 -6.48
C GLU A 173 12.22 -8.43 -5.83
N ALA A 174 12.56 -7.14 -5.72
CA ALA A 174 13.82 -6.71 -5.11
C ALA A 174 13.90 -7.09 -3.61
N LEU A 175 12.81 -6.90 -2.87
CA LEU A 175 12.75 -7.22 -1.44
C LEU A 175 12.78 -8.73 -1.19
N THR A 176 12.06 -9.53 -1.99
CA THR A 176 12.08 -10.99 -1.88
C THR A 176 13.45 -11.56 -2.26
N ALA A 177 14.11 -11.00 -3.28
CA ALA A 177 15.48 -11.35 -3.62
C ALA A 177 16.46 -11.02 -2.48
N GLN A 178 16.33 -9.84 -1.86
CA GLN A 178 17.14 -9.45 -0.71
C GLN A 178 16.98 -10.42 0.47
N VAL A 179 15.75 -10.80 0.83
CA VAL A 179 15.49 -11.77 1.91
C VAL A 179 16.07 -13.13 1.55
N CYS A 180 15.83 -13.61 0.33
CA CYS A 180 16.32 -14.91 -0.13
C CYS A 180 17.84 -14.98 -0.18
N SER A 181 18.54 -13.88 -0.49
CA SER A 181 20.02 -13.83 -0.50
C SER A 181 20.67 -14.06 0.87
N ARG A 182 19.91 -13.92 1.96
CA ARG A 182 20.36 -14.12 3.34
C ARG A 182 20.09 -15.54 3.86
N LEU A 183 19.34 -16.35 3.12
CA LEU A 183 18.99 -17.71 3.53
C LEU A 183 20.02 -18.72 3.03
N SER A 184 20.34 -19.70 3.88
CA SER A 184 21.10 -20.87 3.47
C SER A 184 20.25 -21.78 2.57
N PRO A 185 20.87 -22.58 1.67
CA PRO A 185 20.14 -23.57 0.87
C PRO A 185 19.32 -24.54 1.74
N GLU A 186 19.85 -24.94 2.90
CA GLU A 186 19.16 -25.81 3.84
C GLU A 186 17.91 -25.16 4.43
N SER A 187 18.02 -23.92 4.92
CA SER A 187 16.88 -23.18 5.47
C SER A 187 15.81 -22.98 4.41
N THR A 188 16.20 -22.63 3.17
CA THR A 188 15.29 -22.53 2.03
C THR A 188 14.57 -23.84 1.74
N GLN A 189 15.28 -24.97 1.75
CA GLN A 189 14.69 -26.29 1.54
C GLN A 189 13.69 -26.65 2.65
N ARG A 190 14.05 -26.42 3.91
CA ARG A 190 13.15 -26.63 5.07
C ARG A 190 11.89 -25.77 4.93
N ILE A 191 12.02 -24.49 4.57
CA ILE A 191 10.88 -23.59 4.34
C ILE A 191 9.97 -24.12 3.24
N VAL A 192 10.52 -24.47 2.07
CA VAL A 192 9.72 -24.97 0.93
C VAL A 192 9.01 -26.30 1.28
N SER A 193 9.64 -27.14 2.11
CA SER A 193 9.05 -28.42 2.53
C SER A 193 7.76 -28.26 3.33
N LEU A 194 7.53 -27.11 3.98
CA LEU A 194 6.32 -26.82 4.77
C LEU A 194 5.03 -26.87 3.95
N VAL A 195 5.13 -26.59 2.64
CA VAL A 195 3.99 -26.57 1.71
C VAL A 195 4.09 -27.65 0.64
N ALA A 196 5.16 -28.46 0.65
CA ALA A 196 5.33 -29.55 -0.29
C ALA A 196 4.13 -30.51 -0.20
N ALA A 197 3.62 -30.94 -1.36
CA ALA A 197 2.63 -32.01 -1.36
C ALA A 197 3.30 -33.25 -0.77
N ARG A 198 2.74 -33.81 0.31
CA ARG A 198 3.07 -35.19 0.70
C ARG A 198 2.65 -36.04 -0.49
N ALA A 199 3.61 -36.46 -1.32
CA ALA A 199 3.34 -37.43 -2.36
C ALA A 199 2.66 -38.62 -1.67
N GLY A 200 1.43 -38.91 -2.08
CA GLY A 200 0.72 -40.09 -1.59
C GLY A 200 1.60 -41.29 -1.87
N ARG A 201 2.20 -41.86 -0.82
CA ARG A 201 2.85 -43.17 -0.88
C ARG A 201 1.77 -44.24 -0.98
N ASN A 202 1.05 -44.26 -2.10
CA ASN A 202 0.43 -45.46 -2.62
C ASN A 202 1.41 -46.07 -3.63
N ALA A 203 2.54 -46.57 -3.13
CA ALA A 203 3.40 -47.48 -3.87
C ALA A 203 4.02 -48.44 -2.86
N ALA A 204 3.46 -49.64 -2.82
CA ALA A 204 3.92 -50.85 -2.14
C ALA A 204 4.36 -50.67 -0.66
N ALA A 205 3.44 -50.98 0.25
CA ALA A 205 3.82 -51.41 1.59
C ALA A 205 4.70 -52.67 1.48
N ALA A 206 6.01 -52.52 1.64
CA ALA A 206 6.88 -53.60 2.04
C ALA A 206 6.78 -53.73 3.57
N PRO A 207 6.46 -54.92 4.13
CA PRO A 207 6.38 -55.10 5.56
C PRO A 207 7.80 -55.29 6.13
N GLY A 208 8.22 -54.38 7.01
CA GLY A 208 9.37 -54.58 7.88
C GLY A 208 10.43 -53.47 7.84
N ALA A 209 10.28 -52.48 8.73
CA ALA A 209 11.36 -51.78 9.46
C ALA A 209 10.74 -50.61 10.25
N GLY A 210 10.96 -50.53 11.58
CA GLY A 210 10.57 -49.38 12.42
C GLY A 210 11.52 -48.18 12.28
N PRO A 211 11.53 -47.20 13.20
CA PRO A 211 10.48 -46.71 14.08
C PRO A 211 9.75 -45.48 13.46
N ALA A 212 8.60 -45.15 14.04
CA ALA A 212 7.74 -43.98 13.80
C ALA A 212 8.31 -42.84 12.92
N GLY A 213 8.09 -42.92 11.60
CA GLY A 213 7.96 -41.72 10.78
C GLY A 213 6.69 -40.96 11.16
N PRO A 214 6.61 -39.64 10.89
CA PRO A 214 5.47 -38.81 11.30
C PRO A 214 4.16 -39.47 10.87
N SER A 215 3.23 -39.58 11.81
CA SER A 215 1.97 -40.29 11.64
C SER A 215 1.23 -39.71 10.44
N GLN A 216 0.58 -40.55 9.63
CA GLN A 216 -0.22 -40.10 8.49
C GLN A 216 -1.37 -39.17 8.91
N ASN A 217 -1.70 -39.16 10.20
CA ASN A 217 -2.71 -38.33 10.83
C ASN A 217 -2.19 -37.01 11.41
N ASP A 218 -0.87 -36.76 11.41
CA ASP A 218 -0.34 -35.52 11.97
C ASP A 218 -0.64 -34.35 11.02
N PRO A 219 -1.27 -33.26 11.53
CA PRO A 219 -1.53 -32.09 10.72
C PRO A 219 -0.21 -31.59 10.10
N PRO A 220 -0.23 -31.08 8.86
CA PRO A 220 0.97 -30.52 8.25
C PRO A 220 1.61 -29.51 9.21
N LEU A 221 2.93 -29.55 9.40
CA LEU A 221 3.65 -28.68 10.35
C LEU A 221 3.22 -27.21 10.24
N LEU A 222 3.00 -26.72 9.02
CA LEU A 222 2.50 -25.37 8.76
C LEU A 222 1.12 -25.08 9.40
N LYS A 223 0.21 -26.06 9.42
CA LYS A 223 -1.09 -25.93 10.08
C LYS A 223 -0.89 -25.75 11.58
N THR A 224 -0.08 -26.61 12.20
CA THR A 224 0.24 -26.53 13.63
C THR A 224 0.89 -25.19 14.00
N ILE A 225 1.78 -24.67 13.16
CA ILE A 225 2.41 -23.35 13.35
C ILE A 225 1.38 -22.20 13.26
N LYS A 226 0.30 -22.35 12.47
CA LYS A 226 -0.73 -21.33 12.29
C LYS A 226 -1.83 -21.35 13.36
N GLU A 227 -1.89 -22.38 14.19
CA GLU A 227 -2.90 -22.51 15.24
C GLU A 227 -2.69 -21.52 16.40
N ALA A 228 -3.78 -21.02 16.97
CA ALA A 228 -3.73 -20.21 18.18
C ALA A 228 -3.46 -21.09 19.42
N PRO A 229 -2.89 -20.52 20.49
CA PRO A 229 -2.70 -21.27 21.73
C PRO A 229 -4.04 -21.62 22.40
N GLY A 230 -4.04 -22.75 23.10
CA GLY A 230 -5.15 -23.20 23.96
C GLY A 230 -5.15 -22.53 25.34
N ALA A 231 -6.10 -22.93 26.20
CA ALA A 231 -6.16 -22.45 27.59
C ALA A 231 -4.90 -22.85 28.39
N ALA A 232 -4.59 -22.10 29.45
CA ALA A 232 -3.42 -22.33 30.28
C ALA A 232 -3.46 -23.72 30.95
N SER A 233 -2.58 -24.62 30.50
CA SER A 233 -2.39 -25.96 31.03
C SER A 233 -0.96 -26.43 30.76
N LEU A 234 -0.46 -27.43 31.50
CA LEU A 234 0.86 -28.02 31.23
C LEU A 234 0.92 -28.61 29.81
N GLN A 235 -0.16 -29.22 29.34
CA GLN A 235 -0.26 -29.77 27.98
C GLN A 235 -0.12 -28.68 26.91
N THR A 236 -0.76 -27.52 27.13
CA THR A 236 -0.64 -26.35 26.24
C THR A 236 0.80 -25.83 26.22
N ILE A 237 1.46 -25.73 27.38
CA ILE A 237 2.87 -25.29 27.45
C ILE A 237 3.78 -26.22 26.66
N LEU A 238 3.65 -27.55 26.84
CA LEU A 238 4.45 -28.53 26.09
C LEU A 238 4.19 -28.45 24.59
N ALA A 239 2.92 -28.34 24.17
CA ALA A 239 2.57 -28.20 22.76
C ALA A 239 3.13 -26.90 22.12
N GLU A 240 3.08 -25.76 22.83
CA GLU A 240 3.69 -24.52 22.33
C GLU A 240 5.23 -24.59 22.32
N ALA A 241 5.84 -25.30 23.27
CA ALA A 241 7.29 -25.51 23.29
C ALA A 241 7.75 -26.36 22.10
N ASP A 242 7.03 -27.45 21.78
CA ASP A 242 7.29 -28.28 20.60
C ASP A 242 7.13 -27.47 19.30
N ARG A 243 6.10 -26.61 19.21
CA ARG A 243 5.92 -25.68 18.10
C ARG A 243 7.09 -24.71 17.97
N LEU A 244 7.55 -24.12 19.06
CA LEU A 244 8.69 -23.20 19.06
C LEU A 244 9.98 -23.91 18.61
N LEU A 245 10.23 -25.13 19.10
CA LEU A 245 11.36 -25.95 18.65
C LEU A 245 11.26 -26.28 17.16
N ALA A 246 10.07 -26.62 16.67
CA ALA A 246 9.85 -26.88 15.26
C ALA A 246 10.10 -25.64 14.38
N VAL A 247 9.66 -24.45 14.80
CA VAL A 247 9.94 -23.18 14.12
C VAL A 247 11.45 -22.89 14.11
N ARG A 248 12.13 -23.04 15.25
CA ARG A 248 13.58 -22.82 15.38
C ARG A 248 14.40 -23.81 14.54
N SER A 249 13.94 -25.05 14.38
CA SER A 249 14.60 -26.07 13.56
C SER A 249 14.70 -25.70 12.07
N ILE A 250 13.89 -24.76 11.60
CA ILE A 250 14.00 -24.21 10.24
C ILE A 250 15.35 -23.49 10.05
N GLY A 251 15.89 -22.88 11.12
CA GLY A 251 17.17 -22.19 11.09
C GLY A 251 17.11 -20.88 10.32
N LEU A 252 16.21 -19.97 10.71
CA LEU A 252 16.16 -18.62 10.15
C LEU A 252 17.27 -17.75 10.78
N PRO A 253 18.04 -16.99 9.99
CA PRO A 253 18.97 -16.01 10.54
C PRO A 253 18.24 -14.93 11.35
N PRO A 254 18.80 -14.45 12.48
CA PRO A 254 18.15 -13.45 13.32
C PRO A 254 18.00 -12.09 12.62
N ASP A 255 18.88 -11.79 11.67
CA ASP A 255 18.96 -10.56 10.89
C ASP A 255 18.29 -10.68 9.49
N LEU A 256 17.56 -11.78 9.24
CA LEU A 256 16.94 -12.06 7.95
C LEU A 256 16.11 -10.89 7.38
N PHE A 257 15.37 -10.19 8.25
CA PHE A 257 14.50 -9.07 7.86
C PHE A 257 15.09 -7.69 8.17
N THR A 258 16.39 -7.59 8.48
CA THR A 258 17.06 -6.29 8.70
C THR A 258 16.94 -5.40 7.46
N GLY A 259 16.44 -4.18 7.63
CA GLY A 259 16.19 -3.24 6.53
C GLY A 259 14.91 -3.49 5.73
N ILE A 260 14.00 -4.34 6.22
CA ILE A 260 12.64 -4.47 5.71
C ILE A 260 11.71 -3.66 6.60
N ALA A 261 10.86 -2.82 5.98
CA ALA A 261 9.93 -1.99 6.72
C ALA A 261 8.90 -2.85 7.49
N PRO A 262 8.58 -2.53 8.77
CA PRO A 262 7.63 -3.32 9.56
C PRO A 262 6.26 -3.54 8.91
N PRO A 263 5.64 -2.55 8.23
CA PRO A 263 4.37 -2.76 7.53
C PRO A 263 4.46 -3.80 6.40
N VAL A 264 5.60 -3.88 5.71
CA VAL A 264 5.83 -4.86 4.64
C VAL A 264 5.93 -6.27 5.22
N LEU A 265 6.72 -6.43 6.28
CA LEU A 265 6.85 -7.71 6.99
C LEU A 265 5.49 -8.19 7.53
N ALA A 266 4.72 -7.28 8.14
CA ALA A 266 3.37 -7.57 8.63
C ALA A 266 2.41 -7.97 7.50
N GLY A 267 2.51 -7.33 6.33
CA GLY A 267 1.76 -7.69 5.12
C GLY A 267 2.08 -9.11 4.63
N TRP A 268 3.37 -9.45 4.52
CA TRP A 268 3.79 -10.80 4.14
C TRP A 268 3.33 -11.87 5.13
N ARG A 269 3.47 -11.60 6.43
CA ARG A 269 2.99 -12.49 7.50
C ARG A 269 1.47 -12.69 7.42
N THR A 270 0.70 -11.62 7.25
CA THR A 270 -0.77 -11.69 7.11
C THR A 270 -1.17 -12.52 5.91
N ARG A 271 -0.52 -12.29 4.76
CA ARG A 271 -0.76 -13.05 3.53
C ARG A 271 -0.46 -14.54 3.72
N ALA A 272 0.70 -14.88 4.26
CA ALA A 272 1.07 -16.27 4.55
C ALA A 272 0.13 -16.95 5.56
N ALA A 273 -0.38 -16.20 6.55
CA ALA A 273 -1.34 -16.67 7.53
C ALA A 273 -2.73 -16.92 6.91
N ALA A 274 -3.16 -16.13 5.92
CA ALA A 274 -4.45 -16.30 5.28
C ALA A 274 -4.45 -17.38 4.18
N GLU A 275 -3.37 -17.49 3.40
CA GLU A 275 -3.34 -18.38 2.26
C GLU A 275 -3.25 -19.88 2.63
N ALA A 276 -3.91 -20.71 1.84
CA ALA A 276 -3.81 -22.17 1.94
C ALA A 276 -2.45 -22.67 1.39
N PRO A 277 -1.93 -23.82 1.86
CA PRO A 277 -0.67 -24.37 1.35
C PRO A 277 -0.65 -24.58 -0.17
N SER A 278 -1.80 -24.90 -0.77
CA SER A 278 -1.93 -25.07 -2.22
C SER A 278 -1.68 -23.77 -2.99
N LEU A 279 -2.19 -22.63 -2.50
CA LEU A 279 -1.97 -21.32 -3.11
C LEU A 279 -0.54 -20.83 -2.87
N LEU A 280 0.01 -21.07 -1.67
CA LEU A 280 1.41 -20.73 -1.39
C LEU A 280 2.37 -21.44 -2.35
N ARG A 281 2.04 -22.66 -2.80
CA ARG A 281 2.84 -23.40 -3.78
C ARG A 281 2.86 -22.76 -5.17
N THR A 282 1.81 -22.04 -5.58
CA THR A 282 1.73 -21.47 -6.94
C THR A 282 2.58 -20.22 -7.10
N HIS A 283 3.00 -19.59 -6.00
CA HIS A 283 3.90 -18.43 -6.06
C HIS A 283 5.29 -18.80 -6.56
N PRO A 284 5.99 -17.87 -7.22
CA PRO A 284 7.42 -17.99 -7.48
C PRO A 284 8.20 -18.30 -6.20
N VAL A 285 9.25 -19.12 -6.32
CA VAL A 285 10.04 -19.60 -5.18
C VAL A 285 10.50 -18.45 -4.25
N PRO A 286 11.05 -17.31 -4.76
CA PRO A 286 11.48 -16.22 -3.88
C PRO A 286 10.36 -15.63 -3.03
N LEU A 287 9.18 -15.41 -3.63
CA LEU A 287 8.01 -14.91 -2.92
C LEU A 287 7.50 -15.93 -1.90
N ARG A 288 7.35 -17.19 -2.32
CA ARG A 288 6.90 -18.28 -1.44
C ARG A 288 7.77 -18.41 -0.19
N VAL A 289 9.10 -18.42 -0.38
CA VAL A 289 10.07 -18.52 0.71
C VAL A 289 9.98 -17.31 1.63
N THR A 290 9.90 -16.10 1.06
CA THR A 290 9.79 -14.85 1.84
C THR A 290 8.52 -14.82 2.69
N LEU A 291 7.36 -15.19 2.12
CA LEU A 291 6.08 -15.24 2.84
C LEU A 291 6.13 -16.22 4.01
N LEU A 292 6.63 -17.44 3.79
CA LEU A 292 6.75 -18.45 4.83
C LEU A 292 7.79 -18.06 5.89
N ALA A 293 8.93 -17.50 5.49
CA ALA A 293 9.94 -17.00 6.41
C ALA A 293 9.41 -15.86 7.29
N ALA A 294 8.61 -14.94 6.71
CA ALA A 294 7.98 -13.86 7.45
C ALA A 294 7.01 -14.40 8.52
N LEU A 295 6.17 -15.37 8.14
CA LEU A 295 5.29 -16.06 9.08
C LEU A 295 6.08 -16.71 10.21
N LEU A 296 7.08 -17.53 9.90
CA LEU A 296 7.90 -18.25 10.89
C LEU A 296 8.64 -17.29 11.83
N HIS A 297 9.27 -16.24 11.28
CA HIS A 297 10.01 -15.24 12.06
C HIS A 297 9.11 -14.51 13.06
N THR A 298 7.89 -14.14 12.65
CA THR A 298 6.94 -13.52 13.58
C THR A 298 6.39 -14.55 14.57
N ARG A 299 6.11 -15.78 14.12
CA ARG A 299 5.59 -16.84 15.00
C ARG A 299 6.58 -17.29 16.06
N GLU A 300 7.88 -17.29 15.79
CA GLU A 300 8.89 -17.60 16.81
C GLU A 300 8.80 -16.66 18.01
N ARG A 301 8.63 -15.35 17.76
CA ARG A 301 8.48 -14.34 18.81
C ARG A 301 7.16 -14.50 19.56
N GLU A 302 6.06 -14.66 18.83
CA GLU A 302 4.74 -14.87 19.44
C GLU A 302 4.69 -16.12 20.32
N LEU A 303 5.30 -17.22 19.89
CA LEU A 303 5.37 -18.45 20.67
C LEU A 303 6.24 -18.25 21.91
N THR A 304 7.33 -17.49 21.81
CA THR A 304 8.18 -17.15 22.95
C THR A 304 7.41 -16.32 23.98
N ASP A 305 6.68 -15.29 23.54
CA ASP A 305 5.85 -14.45 24.41
C ASP A 305 4.69 -15.25 25.03
N THR A 306 4.01 -16.06 24.22
CA THR A 306 2.91 -16.94 24.66
C THR A 306 3.38 -17.93 25.73
N LEU A 307 4.57 -18.53 25.55
CA LEU A 307 5.12 -19.45 26.55
C LEU A 307 5.43 -18.73 27.87
N ALA A 308 5.97 -17.51 27.82
CA ALA A 308 6.19 -16.71 29.02
C ALA A 308 4.85 -16.45 29.76
N ASP A 309 3.82 -16.02 29.03
CA ASP A 309 2.48 -15.74 29.59
C ASP A 309 1.81 -16.99 30.17
N LEU A 310 1.92 -18.14 29.50
CA LEU A 310 1.37 -19.41 29.98
C LEU A 310 2.05 -19.88 31.27
N VAL A 311 3.38 -19.75 31.36
CA VAL A 311 4.15 -20.10 32.58
C VAL A 311 3.76 -19.19 33.74
N ILE A 312 3.65 -17.88 33.49
CA ILE A 312 3.18 -16.90 34.50
C ILE A 312 1.77 -17.27 34.96
N SER A 313 0.85 -17.56 34.05
CA SER A 313 -0.54 -17.90 34.36
C SER A 313 -0.65 -19.18 35.19
N LEU A 314 0.07 -20.24 34.80
CA LEU A 314 0.06 -21.52 35.52
C LEU A 314 0.63 -21.36 36.94
N SER A 315 1.71 -20.58 37.09
CA SER A 315 2.29 -20.29 38.40
C SER A 315 1.32 -19.56 39.33
N GLY A 316 0.52 -18.63 38.79
CA GLY A 316 -0.55 -17.94 39.51
C GLY A 316 -1.66 -18.88 39.97
N LEU A 317 -2.11 -19.78 39.09
CA LEU A 317 -3.13 -20.79 39.42
C LEU A 317 -2.66 -21.74 40.53
N LEU A 318 -1.42 -22.23 40.44
CA LEU A 318 -0.83 -23.10 41.47
C LEU A 318 -0.68 -22.38 42.82
N ARG A 319 -0.32 -21.09 42.81
CA ARG A 319 -0.26 -20.28 44.04
C ARG A 319 -1.63 -20.05 44.66
N ALA A 320 -2.65 -19.81 43.85
CA ALA A 320 -4.02 -19.63 44.33
C ALA A 320 -4.65 -20.93 44.86
N ALA A 321 -4.21 -22.08 44.35
CA ALA A 321 -4.62 -23.40 44.82
C ALA A 321 -3.84 -23.90 46.06
N ALA A 322 -2.75 -23.23 46.43
CA ALA A 322 -1.98 -23.57 47.63
C ALA A 322 -2.72 -23.11 48.90
N PRO A 323 -2.85 -23.95 49.94
CA PRO A 323 -3.46 -23.55 51.20
C PRO A 323 -2.66 -22.42 51.87
N PRO A 324 -3.29 -21.54 52.67
CA PRO A 324 -2.55 -20.50 53.38
C PRO A 324 -1.48 -21.16 54.26
N SER A 325 -0.23 -20.70 54.14
CA SER A 325 0.85 -21.13 55.01
C SER A 325 0.53 -20.65 56.43
N ASP A 326 0.02 -21.55 57.28
CA ASP A 326 0.03 -21.35 58.73
C ASP A 326 1.49 -21.27 59.17
N GLY A 327 1.96 -20.04 59.42
CA GLY A 327 3.27 -19.79 59.99
C GLY A 327 3.33 -20.26 61.45
N PRO A 328 4.49 -20.72 61.94
CA PRO A 328 4.60 -21.22 63.30
C PRO A 328 4.39 -20.08 64.32
N ARG A 329 3.58 -20.37 65.34
CA ARG A 329 3.29 -19.49 66.49
C ARG A 329 4.51 -19.22 67.35
#